data_AF-A0A645E8S2-F1
#
_entry.id   AF-A0A645E8S2-F1
#
_cell.length_a   1.000
_cell.length_b   1.000
_cell.length_c   1.000
_cell.angle_alpha   90.00
_cell.angle_beta   90.00
_cell.angle_gamma   90.00
#
_symmetry.space_group_name_H-M   'P 1'
#
loop_
_entity.id
_entity.type
_entity.pdbx_description
1 polymer ?
#
loop_
_entity_poly.entity_id
_entity_poly.type
_entity_poly.pdbx_seq_one_letter_code
_entity_poly.pdbx_strand_id
1 'polypeptide(L)'
;MQYVQLFDFSTKTNLYLFDHVYGDSRERGQAMIDLTEMYVKSGFVPCSNELPDYLPLFLEYLSLLTNEEEGRQLLQRIAPIVENMKQSLEKRESPYGNLLQILCSLNEKKGGCACPHPII
;
A
#
# COMPACT_ATOMS: atom_id res chain seq x y z
N MET A 1 -15.66 16.10 4.72
CA MET A 1 -15.22 14.73 4.34
C MET A 1 -13.70 14.74 4.18
N GLN A 2 -12.96 14.52 5.26
CA GLN A 2 -11.49 14.66 5.30
C GLN A 2 -10.76 13.55 4.52
N TYR A 3 -11.35 12.35 4.44
CA TYR A 3 -10.81 11.19 3.73
C TYR A 3 -10.66 11.45 2.23
N VAL A 4 -11.76 11.82 1.56
CA VAL A 4 -11.78 12.12 0.11
C VAL A 4 -10.80 13.25 -0.22
N GLN A 5 -10.74 14.31 0.60
CA GLN A 5 -9.80 15.41 0.40
C GLN A 5 -8.32 15.02 0.54
N LEU A 6 -8.01 13.99 1.33
CA LEU A 6 -6.65 13.48 1.50
C LEU A 6 -6.27 12.48 0.40
N PHE A 7 -7.14 11.53 0.10
CA PHE A 7 -6.79 10.39 -0.76
C PHE A 7 -7.20 10.59 -2.23
N ASP A 8 -8.32 11.25 -2.54
CA ASP A 8 -8.77 11.43 -3.94
C ASP A 8 -8.20 12.68 -4.60
N PHE A 9 -8.00 13.76 -3.85
CA PHE A 9 -7.61 15.06 -4.42
C PHE A 9 -6.11 15.34 -4.41
N SER A 10 -5.29 14.45 -3.86
CA SER A 10 -3.84 14.68 -3.78
C SER A 10 -3.04 13.54 -4.41
N THR A 11 -2.27 13.91 -5.43
CA THR A 11 -1.31 13.01 -6.11
C THR A 11 -0.24 12.45 -5.17
N LYS A 12 0.03 13.10 -4.03
CA LYS A 12 1.06 12.66 -3.07
C LYS A 12 0.56 11.66 -2.03
N THR A 13 -0.75 11.56 -1.86
CA THR A 13 -1.36 10.71 -0.83
C THR A 13 -2.43 9.81 -1.39
N ASN A 14 -2.64 9.75 -2.70
CA ASN A 14 -3.58 8.78 -3.28
C ASN A 14 -3.15 7.34 -2.93
N LEU A 15 -4.12 6.44 -2.96
CA LEU A 15 -3.93 5.03 -2.61
C LEU A 15 -3.57 4.15 -3.82
N TYR A 16 -3.29 4.74 -4.98
CA TYR A 16 -2.97 4.02 -6.22
C TYR A 16 -1.46 3.93 -6.39
N LEU A 17 -0.90 2.74 -6.13
CA LEU A 17 0.54 2.51 -6.05
C LEU A 17 1.28 2.94 -7.32
N PHE A 18 0.68 2.72 -8.50
CA PHE A 18 1.34 2.99 -9.77
C PHE A 18 1.34 4.46 -10.17
N ASP A 19 0.44 5.27 -9.63
CA ASP A 19 0.48 6.71 -9.84
C ASP A 19 1.79 7.32 -9.30
N HIS A 20 2.27 6.80 -8.16
CA HIS A 20 3.52 7.23 -7.52
C HIS A 20 4.79 6.75 -8.25
N VAL A 21 4.71 5.62 -8.96
CA VAL A 21 5.89 4.98 -9.59
C VAL A 21 6.01 5.34 -11.06
N TYR A 22 4.89 5.31 -11.79
CA TYR A 22 4.87 5.41 -13.25
C TYR A 22 4.19 6.67 -13.78
N GLY A 23 3.37 7.36 -12.97
CA GLY A 23 2.59 8.51 -13.42
C GLY A 23 1.77 8.19 -14.68
N ASP A 24 2.00 8.95 -15.76
CA ASP A 24 1.36 8.76 -17.09
C ASP A 24 2.24 7.98 -18.09
N SER A 25 3.25 7.24 -17.60
CA SER A 25 4.11 6.42 -18.46
C SER A 25 3.34 5.23 -19.05
N ARG A 26 3.69 4.86 -20.28
CA ARG A 26 3.22 3.63 -20.94
C ARG A 26 3.54 2.38 -20.12
N GLU A 27 4.58 2.44 -19.28
CA GLU A 27 4.97 1.38 -18.35
C GLU A 27 3.89 1.08 -17.30
N ARG A 28 3.04 2.07 -16.96
CA ARG A 28 1.89 1.87 -16.05
C ARG A 28 0.95 0.80 -16.57
N GLY A 29 0.66 0.82 -17.87
CA GLY A 29 -0.24 -0.15 -18.50
C GLY A 29 0.30 -1.58 -18.40
N GLN A 30 1.61 -1.76 -18.61
CA GLN A 30 2.26 -3.05 -18.47
C GLN A 30 2.26 -3.53 -17.02
N ALA A 31 2.60 -2.67 -16.06
CA ALA A 31 2.57 -3.00 -14.64
C ALA A 31 1.15 -3.42 -14.17
N MET A 32 0.11 -2.80 -14.73
CA MET A 32 -1.29 -3.16 -14.44
C MET A 32 -1.63 -4.57 -14.93
N ILE A 33 -1.15 -4.95 -16.12
CA ILE A 33 -1.32 -6.29 -16.67
C ILE A 33 -0.58 -7.29 -15.78
N ASP A 34 0.70 -7.03 -15.48
CA ASP A 34 1.54 -7.93 -14.68
C ASP A 34 0.93 -8.17 -13.27
N LEU A 35 0.41 -7.11 -12.64
CA LEU A 35 -0.28 -7.18 -11.34
C LEU A 35 -1.58 -7.98 -11.41
N THR A 36 -2.37 -7.76 -12.47
CA THR A 36 -3.62 -8.51 -12.69
C THR A 36 -3.34 -10.00 -12.91
N GLU A 37 -2.31 -10.33 -13.70
CA GLU A 37 -1.89 -11.71 -13.90
C GLU A 37 -1.42 -12.36 -12.58
N MET A 38 -0.75 -11.62 -11.70
CA MET A 38 -0.34 -12.11 -10.38
C MET A 38 -1.57 -12.47 -9.51
N TYR A 39 -2.61 -11.64 -9.50
CA TYR A 39 -3.85 -11.93 -8.78
C TYR A 39 -4.58 -13.15 -9.36
N VAL A 40 -4.66 -13.25 -10.69
CA VAL A 40 -5.31 -14.41 -11.32
C VAL A 40 -4.56 -15.71 -11.02
N LYS A 41 -3.21 -15.68 -11.06
CA LYS A 41 -2.37 -16.86 -10.76
C LYS A 41 -2.51 -17.37 -9.34
N SER A 42 -2.78 -16.47 -8.39
CA SER A 42 -3.03 -16.82 -6.99
C SER A 42 -4.50 -17.18 -6.73
N GLY A 43 -5.36 -17.13 -7.74
CA GLY A 43 -6.80 -17.39 -7.60
C GLY A 43 -7.55 -16.25 -6.90
N PHE A 44 -6.94 -15.08 -6.76
CA PHE A 44 -7.58 -13.90 -6.18
C PHE A 44 -8.43 -13.20 -7.24
N VAL A 45 -9.73 -13.03 -6.94
CA VAL A 45 -10.66 -12.28 -7.77
C VAL A 45 -11.07 -11.04 -7.00
N PRO A 46 -10.59 -9.84 -7.40
CA PRO A 46 -10.97 -8.61 -6.72
C PRO A 46 -12.48 -8.39 -6.87
N CYS A 47 -13.16 -8.23 -5.74
CA CYS A 47 -14.62 -8.03 -5.70
C CYS A 47 -15.02 -6.57 -5.99
N SER A 48 -14.07 -5.63 -5.89
CA SER A 48 -14.31 -4.20 -6.05
C SER A 48 -14.09 -3.75 -7.49
N ASN A 49 -14.88 -2.76 -7.92
CA ASN A 49 -14.75 -2.09 -9.21
C ASN A 49 -13.55 -1.10 -9.27
N GLU A 50 -12.56 -1.35 -8.42
CA GLU A 50 -11.35 -0.54 -8.24
C GLU A 50 -10.20 -1.11 -9.09
N LEU A 51 -9.20 -0.26 -9.36
CA LEU A 51 -7.99 -0.69 -10.07
C LEU A 51 -7.18 -1.68 -9.23
N PRO A 52 -6.43 -2.61 -9.86
CA PRO A 52 -5.69 -3.64 -9.14
C PRO A 52 -4.54 -3.07 -8.30
N ASP A 53 -4.07 -1.85 -8.58
CA ASP A 53 -3.03 -1.15 -7.83
C ASP A 53 -3.54 -0.33 -6.63
N TYR A 54 -4.83 -0.46 -6.30
CA TYR A 54 -5.41 0.14 -5.11
C TYR A 54 -4.82 -0.50 -3.84
N LEU A 55 -4.17 0.29 -2.99
CA LEU A 55 -3.40 -0.17 -1.83
C LEU A 55 -4.21 -1.11 -0.91
N PRO A 56 -5.46 -0.79 -0.50
CA PRO A 56 -6.26 -1.72 0.32
C PRO A 56 -6.52 -3.08 -0.34
N LEU A 57 -6.78 -3.10 -1.66
CA LEU A 57 -6.97 -4.35 -2.41
C LEU A 57 -5.67 -5.15 -2.50
N PHE A 58 -4.54 -4.46 -2.69
CA PHE A 58 -3.23 -5.10 -2.65
C PHE A 58 -2.94 -5.72 -1.28
N LEU A 59 -3.28 -5.04 -0.19
CA LEU A 59 -3.13 -5.58 1.17
C LEU A 59 -4.05 -6.78 1.44
N GLU A 60 -5.28 -6.75 0.93
CA GLU A 60 -6.19 -7.89 0.97
C GLU A 60 -5.58 -9.10 0.27
N TYR A 61 -5.02 -8.90 -0.92
CA TYR A 61 -4.27 -9.93 -1.63
C TYR A 61 -3.11 -10.48 -0.79
N LEU A 62 -2.28 -9.61 -0.21
CA LEU A 62 -1.16 -10.05 0.65
C LEU A 62 -1.63 -10.90 1.83
N SER A 63 -2.79 -10.59 2.41
CA SER A 63 -3.37 -11.35 3.52
C SER A 63 -3.83 -12.76 3.14
N LEU A 64 -4.01 -13.05 1.85
CA LEU A 64 -4.42 -14.37 1.36
C LEU A 64 -3.23 -15.25 0.98
N LEU A 65 -2.03 -14.69 0.90
CA LEU A 65 -0.82 -15.44 0.57
C LEU A 65 -0.46 -16.42 1.68
N THR A 66 -0.35 -17.70 1.32
CA THR A 66 0.10 -18.76 2.25
C THR A 66 1.61 -18.71 2.48
N ASN A 67 2.37 -18.09 1.56
CA ASN A 67 3.82 -17.92 1.66
C ASN A 67 4.15 -16.55 2.26
N GLU A 68 4.51 -16.52 3.54
CA GLU A 68 4.87 -15.27 4.24
C GLU A 68 6.06 -14.54 3.61
N GLU A 69 7.02 -15.27 3.03
CA GLU A 69 8.20 -14.66 2.40
C GLU A 69 7.83 -13.93 1.11
N GLU A 70 6.93 -14.51 0.30
CA GLU A 70 6.41 -13.87 -0.91
C GLU A 70 5.64 -12.60 -0.55
N GLY A 71 4.73 -12.68 0.44
CA GLY A 71 3.98 -11.52 0.90
C GLY A 71 4.89 -10.41 1.41
N ARG A 72 5.97 -10.76 2.11
CA ARG A 72 6.96 -9.79 2.59
C ARG A 72 7.76 -9.15 1.45
N GLN A 73 8.18 -9.93 0.45
CA GLN A 73 8.88 -9.37 -0.71
C GLN A 73 8.01 -8.37 -1.47
N LEU A 74 6.72 -8.67 -1.62
CA LEU A 74 5.75 -7.76 -2.22
C LEU A 74 5.55 -6.49 -1.37
N LEU A 75 5.45 -6.63 -0.05
CA LEU A 75 5.38 -5.49 0.87
C LEU A 75 6.64 -4.60 0.79
N GLN A 76 7.82 -5.22 0.69
CA GLN A 76 9.09 -4.50 0.53
C GLN A 76 9.15 -3.68 -0.77
N ARG A 77 8.53 -4.17 -1.85
CA ARG A 77 8.47 -3.42 -3.12
C ARG A 77 7.67 -2.14 -3.00
N ILE A 78 6.59 -2.14 -2.21
CA ILE A 78 5.71 -0.97 -2.05
C ILE A 78 6.11 -0.07 -0.87
N ALA A 79 7.01 -0.53 0.02
CA ALA A 79 7.51 0.22 1.15
C ALA A 79 7.96 1.68 0.85
N PRO A 80 8.75 1.98 -0.20
CA PRO A 80 9.11 3.37 -0.50
C PRO A 80 7.90 4.25 -0.84
N ILE A 81 6.87 3.67 -1.47
CA ILE A 81 5.64 4.38 -1.82
C ILE A 81 4.87 4.71 -0.54
N VAL A 82 4.70 3.72 0.34
CA VAL A 82 4.01 3.88 1.63
C VAL A 82 4.72 4.90 2.52
N GLU A 83 6.05 4.88 2.55
CA GLU A 83 6.84 5.84 3.32
C GLU A 83 6.66 7.28 2.81
N ASN A 84 6.62 7.48 1.48
CA ASN A 84 6.33 8.78 0.88
C ASN A 84 4.91 9.28 1.20
N MET A 85 3.91 8.39 1.17
CA MET A 85 2.54 8.71 1.58
C MET A 85 2.50 9.09 3.07
N LYS A 86 3.18 8.33 3.94
CA LYS A 86 3.28 8.60 5.39
C LYS A 86 3.83 10.00 5.65
N GLN A 87 4.98 10.34 5.07
CA GLN A 87 5.60 11.66 5.23
C GLN A 87 4.69 12.80 4.74
N SER A 88 3.91 12.55 3.69
CA SER A 88 2.95 13.52 3.16
C SER A 88 1.74 13.71 4.08
N LEU A 89 1.29 12.65 4.77
CA LEU A 89 0.21 12.69 5.76
C LEU A 89 0.65 13.28 7.10
N GLU A 90 1.88 13.00 7.55
CA GLU A 90 2.47 13.59 8.76
C GLU A 90 2.59 15.11 8.64
N LYS A 91 3.04 15.62 7.48
CA LYS A 91 3.08 17.07 7.19
C LYS A 91 1.71 17.74 7.21
N ARG A 92 0.64 16.96 7.08
CA ARG A 92 -0.75 17.43 7.12
C ARG A 92 -1.42 17.16 8.46
N GLU A 93 -0.66 16.69 9.46
CA GLU A 93 -1.13 16.34 10.80
C GLU A 93 -2.33 15.37 10.76
N SER A 94 -2.32 14.48 9.77
CA SER A 94 -3.42 13.57 9.52
C SER A 94 -3.29 12.31 10.39
N PRO A 95 -4.35 11.87 11.09
CA PRO A 95 -4.30 10.65 11.91
C PRO A 95 -4.03 9.39 11.08
N TYR A 96 -4.27 9.43 9.76
CA TYR A 96 -3.97 8.33 8.84
C TYR A 96 -2.46 8.07 8.69
N GLY A 97 -1.60 9.03 9.07
CA GLY A 97 -0.15 8.81 9.11
C GLY A 97 0.24 7.66 10.05
N ASN A 98 -0.45 7.50 11.18
CA ASN A 98 -0.20 6.43 12.15
C ASN A 98 -0.51 5.04 11.56
N LEU A 99 -1.51 4.93 10.68
CA LEU A 99 -1.84 3.68 9.99
C LEU A 99 -0.72 3.26 9.03
N LEU A 100 -0.20 4.20 8.24
CA LEU A 100 0.92 3.93 7.35
C LEU A 100 2.22 3.67 8.11
N GLN A 101 2.40 4.26 9.28
CA GLN A 101 3.52 3.95 10.17
C GLN A 101 3.51 2.48 10.59
N ILE A 102 2.34 1.95 11.00
CA ILE A 102 2.20 0.53 11.34
C ILE A 102 2.55 -0.34 10.13
N LEU A 103 2.08 0.02 8.93
CA LEU A 103 2.37 -0.71 7.70
C LEU A 103 3.88 -0.73 7.39
N CYS A 104 4.57 0.41 7.55
CA CYS A 104 6.02 0.49 7.42
C CYS A 104 6.74 -0.41 8.45
N SER A 105 6.29 -0.45 9.69
CA SER A 105 6.89 -1.30 10.73
C SER A 105 6.69 -2.80 10.49
N LEU A 106 5.63 -3.21 9.76
CA LEU A 106 5.45 -4.61 9.33
C LEU A 106 6.48 -5.05 8.28
N ASN A 107 7.09 -4.10 7.59
CA ASN A 107 8.13 -4.35 6.60
C ASN A 107 9.51 -4.61 7.24
N GLU A 108 9.71 -4.16 8.48
CA GLU A 108 10.93 -4.36 9.24
C GLU A 108 10.95 -5.81 9.77
N LYS A 109 12.08 -6.51 9.62
CA LYS A 109 12.24 -7.89 10.13
C LYS A 109 11.74 -7.94 11.58
N LYS A 110 10.91 -8.93 11.94
CA LYS A 110 10.74 -9.36 13.34
C LYS A 110 12.09 -9.84 13.90
N GLY A 111 12.95 -8.90 14.29
CA GLY A 111 13.75 -9.00 15.50
C GLY A 111 12.86 -8.49 16.63
N GLY A 112 12.77 -9.24 17.72
CA GLY A 112 11.75 -9.09 18.75
C GLY A 112 11.49 -7.67 19.25
N CYS A 113 10.20 -7.44 19.54
CA CYS A 113 9.68 -6.63 20.63
C CYS A 113 10.24 -5.20 20.82
N ALA A 114 9.41 -4.20 20.49
CA ALA A 114 9.21 -3.04 21.35
C ALA A 114 7.89 -2.35 20.96
N CYS A 115 6.81 -2.70 21.65
CA CYS A 115 5.76 -1.71 21.87
C CYS A 115 6.36 -0.64 22.78
N PRO A 116 6.24 0.64 22.41
CA PRO A 116 5.63 1.54 23.37
C PRO A 116 4.63 2.42 22.63
N HIS A 117 3.34 2.12 22.81
CA HIS A 117 2.35 3.18 22.71
C HIS A 117 1.74 3.35 24.11
N PRO A 118 2.06 4.44 24.83
CA PRO A 118 1.22 4.86 25.93
C PRO A 118 -0.13 5.29 25.33
N ILE A 119 -1.15 4.48 25.61
CA ILE A 119 -2.55 4.85 25.40
C ILE A 119 -2.86 5.97 26.40
N ILE A 120 -3.29 7.12 25.89
CA ILE A 120 -4.00 8.15 26.66
C ILE A 120 -5.46 7.70 26.80
#